data_AF-A0A4R5AFA1-F1
#
_entry.id   AF-A0A4R5AFA1-F1
#
_cell.length_a   1.000
_cell.length_b   1.000
_cell.length_c   1.000
_cell.angle_alpha   90.00
_cell.angle_beta   90.00
_cell.angle_gamma   90.00
#
_symmetry.space_group_name_H-M   'P 1'
#
loop_
_entity.id
_entity.type
_entity.pdbx_description
1 polymer ?
#
loop_
_entity_poly.entity_id
_entity_poly.type
_entity_poly.pdbx_seq_one_letter_code
_entity_poly.pdbx_strand_id
1 'polypeptide(L)'
;MSHTLLHQVLVSSLVVPVGLAQRPGHDHLTAFGTRLADDTWLRPDLMVYRKDQAEGDLWYIRGAPLLAVEVVSPSSREADLRAKRALYARHGVPSYWVVDVHGDRKPAILVHELGEDGRYGAEERVPWGRSHRLSRPFGIELAPEELFDRLPGRAAAPRRNPVISYPAAPRVGSDLPHHEDLFDLDVFGHRWPTGAEKVELWDGCPVFYGRWDERDVRIAERAYPGRVVRLDQPPGEPGTMTIMPAPAEGAAVT
;
A
#
# COMPACT_ATOMS: atom_id res chain seq x y z
N MET A 1 -5.94 -11.70 14.11
CA MET A 1 -6.55 -10.98 12.97
C MET A 1 -5.74 -11.29 11.73
N SER A 2 -6.37 -11.32 10.55
CA SER A 2 -5.61 -11.34 9.29
C SER A 2 -4.84 -10.02 9.12
N HIS A 3 -3.73 -10.05 8.36
CA HIS A 3 -2.98 -8.84 8.02
C HIS A 3 -3.88 -7.77 7.36
N THR A 4 -4.80 -8.20 6.51
CA THR A 4 -5.79 -7.33 5.84
C THR A 4 -6.71 -6.61 6.82
N LEU A 5 -7.23 -7.29 7.86
CA LEU A 5 -8.12 -6.65 8.84
C LEU A 5 -7.36 -5.65 9.72
N LEU A 6 -6.16 -6.03 10.17
CA LEU A 6 -5.29 -5.14 10.94
C LEU A 6 -4.99 -3.85 10.16
N HIS A 7 -4.61 -3.99 8.88
CA HIS A 7 -4.38 -2.87 7.98
C HIS A 7 -5.59 -1.93 7.94
N GLN A 8 -6.80 -2.43 7.69
CA GLN A 8 -8.00 -1.60 7.58
C GLN A 8 -8.36 -0.89 8.90
N VAL A 9 -8.15 -1.55 10.04
CA VAL A 9 -8.38 -0.94 11.36
C VAL A 9 -7.42 0.22 11.59
N LEU A 10 -6.14 0.07 11.24
CA LEU A 10 -5.14 1.12 11.40
C LEU A 10 -5.41 2.32 10.50
N VAL A 11 -5.71 2.10 9.22
CA VAL A 11 -6.12 3.16 8.28
C VAL A 11 -7.32 3.93 8.84
N SER A 12 -8.36 3.22 9.27
CA SER A 12 -9.57 3.83 9.85
C SER A 12 -9.28 4.62 11.12
N SER A 13 -8.31 4.18 11.91
CA SER A 13 -7.95 4.83 13.18
C SER A 13 -7.16 6.12 12.96
N LEU A 14 -6.54 6.31 11.79
CA LEU A 14 -5.88 7.55 11.38
C LEU A 14 -6.85 8.58 10.78
N VAL A 15 -7.98 8.14 10.22
CA VAL A 15 -8.99 9.03 9.61
C VAL A 15 -9.49 10.09 10.58
N VAL A 16 -9.81 9.70 11.83
CA VAL A 16 -10.36 10.63 12.83
C VAL A 16 -9.38 11.75 13.21
N PRO A 17 -8.14 11.49 13.68
CA PRO A 17 -7.22 12.57 14.02
C PRO A 17 -6.87 13.46 12.82
N VAL A 18 -6.75 12.90 11.62
CA VAL A 18 -6.51 13.67 10.39
C VAL A 18 -7.71 14.57 10.05
N GLY A 19 -8.93 14.02 10.09
CA GLY A 19 -10.15 14.75 9.78
C GLY A 19 -10.44 15.88 10.78
N LEU A 20 -10.17 15.67 12.07
CA LEU A 20 -10.32 16.71 13.10
C LEU A 20 -9.33 17.88 12.93
N ALA A 21 -8.15 17.60 12.37
CA ALA A 21 -7.12 18.61 12.14
C ALA A 21 -7.25 19.34 10.78
N GLN A 22 -8.18 18.90 9.93
CA GLN A 22 -8.36 19.40 8.57
C GLN A 22 -8.65 20.91 8.52
N ARG A 23 -8.03 21.59 7.55
CA ARG A 23 -8.24 23.03 7.31
C ARG A 23 -9.22 23.28 6.17
N PRO A 24 -9.88 24.46 6.12
CA PRO A 24 -10.65 24.88 4.96
C PRO A 24 -9.84 24.76 3.66
N GLY A 25 -10.48 24.27 2.59
CA GLY A 25 -9.83 24.05 1.29
C GLY A 25 -9.07 22.72 1.16
N HIS A 26 -8.91 21.96 2.24
CA HIS A 26 -8.32 20.62 2.20
C HIS A 26 -9.39 19.54 2.40
N ASP A 27 -9.09 18.33 1.95
CA ASP A 27 -9.85 17.11 2.23
C ASP A 27 -8.94 15.90 2.43
N HIS A 28 -9.51 14.78 2.86
CA HIS A 28 -8.81 13.51 2.98
C HIS A 28 -9.61 12.35 2.37
N LEU A 29 -8.89 11.36 1.86
CA LEU A 29 -9.47 10.14 1.28
C LEU A 29 -8.62 8.93 1.65
N THR A 30 -9.26 7.77 1.76
CA THR A 30 -8.60 6.48 1.95
C THR A 30 -8.61 5.70 0.64
N ALA A 31 -7.55 4.92 0.41
CA ALA A 31 -7.42 4.00 -0.74
C ALA A 31 -7.75 4.62 -2.11
N PHE A 32 -7.47 5.92 -2.30
CA PHE A 32 -7.78 6.66 -3.52
C PHE A 32 -6.51 7.09 -4.25
N GLY A 33 -6.60 7.24 -5.57
CA GLY A 33 -5.43 7.47 -6.41
C GLY A 33 -4.92 8.91 -6.41
N THR A 34 -3.61 9.10 -6.51
CA THR A 34 -2.96 10.36 -6.87
C THR A 34 -2.14 10.18 -8.15
N ARG A 35 -2.43 10.98 -9.17
CA ARG A 35 -1.66 11.05 -10.41
C ARG A 35 -0.55 12.08 -10.24
N LEU A 36 0.67 11.60 -9.99
CA LEU A 36 1.84 12.43 -9.74
C LEU A 36 2.52 12.89 -11.05
N ALA A 37 2.42 12.07 -12.10
CA ALA A 37 2.86 12.38 -13.46
C ALA A 37 2.01 11.58 -14.47
N ASP A 38 2.29 11.72 -15.77
CA ASP A 38 1.58 10.95 -16.79
C ASP A 38 1.83 9.44 -16.71
N ASP A 39 3.00 9.07 -16.22
CA ASP A 39 3.50 7.71 -16.08
C ASP A 39 3.57 7.24 -14.61
N THR A 40 3.14 8.09 -13.67
CA THR A 40 3.27 7.79 -12.23
C THR A 40 1.95 8.06 -11.51
N TRP A 41 1.37 7.00 -10.99
CA TRP A 41 0.13 7.01 -10.22
C TRP A 41 0.25 6.09 -9.02
N LEU A 42 0.06 6.63 -7.82
CA LEU A 42 0.15 5.91 -6.55
C LEU A 42 -1.20 5.90 -5.84
N ARG A 43 -1.41 4.90 -4.97
CA ARG A 43 -2.64 4.76 -4.20
C ARG A 43 -2.32 4.68 -2.70
N PRO A 44 -2.08 5.84 -2.04
CA PRO A 44 -1.90 5.90 -0.60
C PRO A 44 -3.06 5.27 0.15
N ASP A 45 -2.80 4.69 1.32
CA ASP A 45 -3.85 4.13 2.17
C ASP A 45 -4.70 5.23 2.80
N LEU A 46 -4.08 6.37 3.11
CA LEU A 46 -4.72 7.62 3.49
C LEU A 46 -3.94 8.78 2.89
N MET A 47 -4.64 9.80 2.41
CA MET A 47 -4.00 11.05 1.97
C MET A 47 -4.78 12.27 2.41
N VAL A 48 -4.07 13.40 2.51
CA VAL A 48 -4.66 14.75 2.62
C VAL A 48 -4.29 15.52 1.37
N TYR A 49 -5.26 16.21 0.77
CA TYR A 49 -5.09 16.93 -0.49
C TYR A 49 -5.86 18.25 -0.47
N ARG A 50 -5.57 19.14 -1.42
CA ARG A 50 -6.36 20.36 -1.65
C ARG A 50 -7.56 20.03 -2.55
N LYS A 51 -8.72 20.60 -2.26
CA LYS A 51 -9.97 20.26 -2.97
C LYS A 51 -9.93 20.51 -4.48
N ASP A 52 -9.14 21.49 -4.93
CA ASP A 52 -8.89 21.79 -6.35
C ASP A 52 -8.16 20.64 -7.09
N GLN A 53 -7.48 19.74 -6.38
CA GLN A 53 -6.83 18.58 -6.97
C GLN A 53 -7.82 17.47 -7.37
N ALA A 54 -9.03 17.47 -6.83
CA ALA A 54 -10.07 16.47 -7.08
C ALA A 54 -11.20 17.00 -7.99
N GLU A 55 -10.90 17.97 -8.85
CA GLU A 55 -11.88 18.52 -9.77
C GLU A 55 -12.26 17.54 -10.89
N GLY A 56 -13.56 17.42 -11.13
CA GLY A 56 -14.16 16.46 -12.06
C GLY A 56 -14.46 15.10 -11.42
N ASP A 57 -15.24 14.28 -12.10
CA ASP A 57 -15.55 12.92 -11.67
C ASP A 57 -14.39 11.97 -12.04
N LEU A 58 -13.20 12.27 -11.52
CA LEU A 58 -11.98 11.51 -11.76
C LEU A 58 -11.77 10.50 -10.64
N TRP A 59 -11.28 9.31 -10.98
CA TRP A 59 -10.92 8.27 -10.01
C TRP A 59 -9.54 8.50 -9.35
N TYR A 60 -8.99 9.71 -9.48
CA TYR A 60 -7.72 10.14 -8.89
C TYR A 60 -7.70 11.66 -8.65
N ILE A 61 -6.84 12.11 -7.72
CA ILE A 61 -6.45 13.52 -7.61
C ILE A 61 -5.27 13.85 -8.52
N ARG A 62 -5.15 15.11 -8.95
CA ARG A 62 -4.03 15.60 -9.77
C ARG A 62 -2.90 16.15 -8.91
N GLY A 63 -1.67 15.68 -9.18
CA GLY A 63 -0.45 16.13 -8.52
C GLY A 63 -0.28 15.64 -7.08
N ALA A 64 0.79 16.12 -6.45
CA ALA A 64 1.19 15.72 -5.11
C ALA A 64 0.14 16.03 -4.04
N PRO A 65 -0.32 15.05 -3.24
CA PRO A 65 -1.09 15.33 -2.03
C PRO A 65 -0.23 16.12 -1.02
N LEU A 66 -0.88 16.75 -0.04
CA LEU A 66 -0.21 17.42 1.08
C LEU A 66 0.39 16.41 2.06
N LEU A 67 -0.25 15.25 2.21
CA LEU A 67 0.20 14.13 3.01
C LEU A 67 -0.15 12.83 2.29
N ALA A 68 0.79 11.90 2.19
CA ALA A 68 0.54 10.50 1.86
C ALA A 68 0.92 9.62 3.06
N VAL A 69 0.05 8.67 3.40
CA VAL A 69 0.25 7.72 4.49
C VAL A 69 0.12 6.31 3.94
N GLU A 70 1.10 5.46 4.28
CA GLU A 70 1.09 4.03 3.97
C GLU A 70 1.06 3.24 5.27
N VAL A 71 0.15 2.27 5.35
CA VAL A 71 0.11 1.29 6.44
C VAL A 71 0.71 0.01 5.89
N VAL A 72 1.92 -0.32 6.32
CA VAL A 72 2.65 -1.40 5.67
C VAL A 72 1.94 -2.74 5.84
N SER A 73 1.86 -3.50 4.77
CA SER A 73 1.50 -4.92 4.77
C SER A 73 2.75 -5.78 4.53
N PRO A 74 2.68 -7.11 4.67
CA PRO A 74 3.78 -7.97 4.27
C PRO A 74 4.22 -7.78 2.81
N SER A 75 3.30 -7.47 1.89
CA SER A 75 3.57 -7.30 0.45
C SER A 75 4.08 -5.90 0.08
N SER A 76 3.76 -4.87 0.88
CA SER A 76 4.10 -3.48 0.57
C SER A 76 5.28 -2.91 1.36
N ARG A 77 5.68 -3.56 2.47
CA ARG A 77 6.63 -2.98 3.43
C ARG A 77 7.95 -2.51 2.80
N GLU A 78 8.55 -3.30 1.90
CA GLU A 78 9.79 -2.91 1.24
C GLU A 78 9.57 -1.70 0.31
N ALA A 79 8.51 -1.74 -0.49
CA ALA A 79 8.12 -0.65 -1.39
C ALA A 79 7.86 0.66 -0.62
N ASP A 80 7.08 0.60 0.46
CA ASP A 80 6.70 1.77 1.26
C ASP A 80 7.92 2.40 1.96
N LEU A 81 8.84 1.59 2.50
CA LEU A 81 10.04 2.08 3.16
C LEU A 81 11.13 2.60 2.19
N ARG A 82 11.07 2.21 0.91
CA ARG A 82 12.11 2.53 -0.09
C ARG A 82 11.53 3.19 -1.34
N ALA A 83 11.04 2.39 -2.29
CA ALA A 83 10.68 2.85 -3.63
C ALA A 83 9.65 3.98 -3.61
N LYS A 84 8.56 3.83 -2.83
CA LYS A 84 7.51 4.84 -2.72
C LYS A 84 7.97 6.09 -2.01
N ARG A 85 8.79 5.96 -0.96
CA ARG A 85 9.45 7.12 -0.34
C ARG A 85 10.23 7.94 -1.37
N ALA A 86 10.97 7.29 -2.28
CA ALA A 86 11.71 7.98 -3.33
C ALA A 86 10.77 8.61 -4.39
N LEU A 87 9.71 7.91 -4.80
CA LEU A 87 8.69 8.42 -5.73
C LEU A 87 7.99 9.66 -5.16
N TYR A 88 7.47 9.58 -3.94
CA TYR A 88 6.78 10.70 -3.29
C TYR A 88 7.69 11.92 -3.13
N ALA A 89 8.96 11.72 -2.74
CA ALA A 89 9.94 12.82 -2.66
C ALA A 89 10.16 13.47 -4.03
N ARG A 90 10.42 12.66 -5.07
CA ARG A 90 10.68 13.13 -6.44
C ARG A 90 9.51 13.94 -7.01
N HIS A 91 8.29 13.58 -6.67
CA HIS A 91 7.08 14.28 -7.12
C HIS A 91 6.61 15.39 -6.16
N GLY A 92 7.39 15.71 -5.12
CA GLY A 92 7.13 16.88 -4.29
C GLY A 92 6.05 16.72 -3.23
N VAL A 93 5.76 15.49 -2.78
CA VAL A 93 4.81 15.26 -1.67
C VAL A 93 5.41 15.78 -0.36
N PRO A 94 4.82 16.82 0.28
CA PRO A 94 5.46 17.52 1.39
C PRO A 94 5.67 16.67 2.64
N SER A 95 4.71 15.79 2.94
CA SER A 95 4.73 14.93 4.13
C SER A 95 4.41 13.49 3.72
N TYR A 96 5.23 12.54 4.15
CA TYR A 96 5.06 11.12 3.87
C TYR A 96 5.20 10.31 5.16
N TRP A 97 4.16 9.56 5.52
CA TRP A 97 4.15 8.76 6.74
C TRP A 97 4.09 7.27 6.43
N VAL A 98 4.85 6.48 7.17
CA VAL A 98 4.81 5.02 7.13
C VAL A 98 4.42 4.50 8.50
N VAL A 99 3.31 3.78 8.57
CA VAL A 99 2.84 3.11 9.78
C VAL A 99 3.36 1.67 9.72
N ASP A 100 4.47 1.42 10.41
CA ASP A 100 5.12 0.12 10.44
C ASP A 100 4.66 -0.69 11.66
N VAL A 101 3.89 -1.74 11.39
CA VAL A 101 3.42 -2.73 12.39
C VAL A 101 4.08 -4.10 12.22
N HIS A 102 5.08 -4.19 11.34
CA HIS A 102 5.72 -5.42 10.92
C HIS A 102 7.23 -5.31 11.14
N GLY A 103 7.77 -6.06 12.11
CA GLY A 103 9.21 -6.10 12.40
C GLY A 103 9.49 -6.49 13.85
N ASP A 104 10.76 -6.54 14.23
CA ASP A 104 11.19 -6.95 15.58
C ASP A 104 11.00 -5.86 16.65
N ARG A 105 10.54 -4.67 16.24
CA ARG A 105 10.38 -3.50 17.10
C ARG A 105 8.91 -3.25 17.42
N LYS A 106 8.69 -2.45 18.46
CA LYS A 106 7.36 -1.88 18.76
C LYS A 106 6.83 -1.11 17.53
N PRO A 107 5.52 -1.24 17.18
CA PRO A 107 4.92 -0.51 16.07
C PRO A 107 5.26 0.98 16.08
N ALA A 108 5.29 1.59 14.91
CA ALA A 108 5.76 2.95 14.77
C ALA A 108 5.04 3.71 13.66
N ILE A 109 4.95 5.02 13.85
CA ILE A 109 4.63 5.97 12.79
C ILE A 109 5.94 6.67 12.47
N LEU A 110 6.44 6.45 11.27
CA LEU A 110 7.65 7.06 10.72
C LEU A 110 7.20 8.24 9.86
N VAL A 111 7.76 9.41 10.13
CA VAL A 111 7.39 10.67 9.50
C VAL A 111 8.56 11.17 8.68
N HIS A 112 8.32 11.45 7.41
CA HIS A 112 9.27 11.99 6.47
C HIS A 112 8.75 13.32 5.93
N GLU A 113 9.47 14.40 6.21
CA GLU A 113 9.14 15.75 5.73
C GLU A 113 10.08 16.17 4.61
N LEU A 114 9.51 16.67 3.51
CA LEU A 114 10.26 17.07 2.34
C LEU A 114 11.00 18.37 2.65
N GLY A 115 12.33 18.33 2.48
CA GLY A 115 13.22 19.47 2.57
C GLY A 115 13.25 20.29 1.27
N GLU A 116 13.85 21.46 1.34
CA GLU A 116 14.03 22.37 0.19
C GLU A 116 14.95 21.78 -0.90
N ASP A 117 15.76 20.78 -0.55
CA ASP A 117 16.65 20.07 -1.48
C ASP A 117 15.93 18.97 -2.30
N GLY A 118 14.60 18.85 -2.15
CA GLY A 118 13.79 17.86 -2.83
C GLY A 118 13.96 16.44 -2.28
N ARG A 119 14.52 16.29 -1.07
CA ARG A 119 14.66 15.00 -0.39
C ARG A 119 13.93 15.00 0.94
N TYR A 120 13.48 13.82 1.35
CA TYR A 120 12.99 13.66 2.72
C TYR A 120 14.15 13.77 3.70
N GLY A 121 13.98 14.61 4.71
CA GLY A 121 14.94 14.78 5.80
C GLY A 121 15.09 13.54 6.68
N ALA A 122 15.69 13.74 7.86
CA ALA A 122 15.80 12.69 8.86
C ALA A 122 14.40 12.17 9.24
N GLU A 123 14.27 10.85 9.30
CA GLU A 123 13.05 10.19 9.74
C GLU A 123 12.76 10.56 11.20
N GLU A 124 11.57 11.10 11.44
CA GLU A 124 11.04 11.30 12.78
C GLU A 124 10.16 10.11 13.15
N ARG A 125 10.42 9.50 14.30
CA ARG A 125 9.56 8.45 14.84
C ARG A 125 8.67 9.02 15.93
N VAL A 126 7.35 8.94 15.75
CA VAL A 126 6.39 9.45 16.73
C VAL A 126 6.61 8.72 18.09
N PRO A 127 6.87 9.45 19.18
CA PRO A 127 7.18 8.85 20.46
C PRO A 127 5.95 8.18 21.09
N TRP A 128 6.18 7.05 21.73
CA TRP A 128 5.19 6.42 22.60
C TRP A 128 5.17 7.13 23.97
N GLY A 129 4.02 7.08 24.64
CA GLY A 129 3.79 7.44 26.03
C GLY A 129 3.13 8.80 26.21
N ARG A 130 2.87 9.51 25.10
CA ARG A 130 2.29 10.85 25.07
C ARG A 130 1.67 11.16 23.71
N SER A 131 0.74 12.12 23.69
CA SER A 131 0.37 12.79 22.44
C SER A 131 1.58 13.53 21.87
N HIS A 132 1.67 13.55 20.55
CA HIS A 132 2.72 14.22 19.81
C HIS A 132 2.13 14.98 18.62
N ARG A 133 2.47 16.27 18.54
CA ARG A 133 1.95 17.17 17.52
C ARG A 133 2.88 17.23 16.31
N LEU A 134 2.41 16.71 15.19
CA LEU A 134 3.05 16.93 13.89
C LEU A 134 2.60 18.28 13.32
N SER A 135 3.54 19.06 12.81
CA SER A 135 3.26 20.43 12.35
C SER A 135 2.86 20.51 10.87
N ARG A 136 3.18 19.48 10.09
CA ARG A 136 2.92 19.36 8.65
C ARG A 136 2.03 18.14 8.38
N PRO A 137 1.14 18.21 7.36
CA PRO A 137 0.82 19.39 6.54
C PRO A 137 0.10 20.51 7.34
N PHE A 138 -0.40 20.18 8.53
CA PHE A 138 -0.92 21.08 9.55
C PHE A 138 -0.82 20.39 10.90
N GLY A 139 -1.24 21.06 11.98
CA GLY A 139 -1.16 20.53 13.34
C GLY A 139 -2.03 19.29 13.55
N ILE A 140 -1.45 18.10 13.40
CA ILE A 140 -2.12 16.80 13.64
C ILE A 140 -1.55 16.22 14.94
N GLU A 141 -2.43 15.97 15.90
CA GLU A 141 -2.08 15.29 17.16
C GLU A 141 -2.21 13.78 16.97
N LEU A 142 -1.16 13.04 17.33
CA LEU A 142 -1.15 11.59 17.31
C LEU A 142 -0.67 11.05 18.64
N ALA A 143 -1.34 10.02 19.14
CA ALA A 143 -0.91 9.21 20.27
C ALA A 143 -0.79 7.75 19.80
N PRO A 144 0.43 7.21 19.64
CA PRO A 144 0.63 5.82 19.20
C PRO A 144 -0.14 4.80 20.04
N GLU A 145 -0.21 4.97 21.37
CA GLU A 145 -1.03 4.13 22.26
C GLU A 145 -2.49 4.06 21.80
N GLU A 146 -3.12 5.19 21.51
CA GLU A 146 -4.53 5.21 21.11
C GLU A 146 -4.75 4.56 19.74
N LEU A 147 -3.77 4.66 18.84
CA LEU A 147 -3.82 4.07 17.51
C LEU A 147 -3.64 2.54 17.58
N PHE A 148 -2.70 2.07 18.39
CA PHE A 148 -2.28 0.67 18.42
C PHE A 148 -2.94 -0.16 19.54
N ASP A 149 -3.46 0.45 20.61
CA ASP A 149 -4.15 -0.27 21.70
C ASP A 149 -5.64 -0.51 21.40
N ARG A 150 -6.21 0.20 20.41
CA ARG A 150 -7.53 -0.11 19.82
C ARG A 150 -7.51 -1.40 19.01
N LEU A 151 -6.34 -1.94 18.73
CA LEU A 151 -6.21 -3.30 18.23
C LEU A 151 -6.70 -4.22 19.35
N PRO A 152 -7.72 -5.07 19.12
CA PRO A 152 -8.09 -6.06 20.11
C PRO A 152 -6.82 -6.79 20.53
N GLY A 153 -6.50 -6.75 21.82
CA GLY A 153 -5.37 -7.48 22.35
C GLY A 153 -5.41 -8.92 21.85
N ARG A 154 -4.28 -9.62 21.87
CA ARG A 154 -4.28 -11.08 21.83
C ARG A 154 -5.09 -11.60 23.03
N ALA A 155 -6.41 -11.54 22.96
CA ALA A 155 -7.35 -11.85 24.01
C ALA A 155 -8.32 -12.87 23.45
N ALA A 156 -8.14 -14.10 23.96
CA ALA A 156 -8.97 -15.29 23.87
C ALA A 156 -9.47 -15.71 22.47
N ALA A 157 -9.17 -16.95 22.11
CA ALA A 157 -9.77 -17.63 20.98
C ALA A 157 -11.30 -17.37 20.94
N PRO A 158 -11.87 -16.99 19.78
CA PRO A 158 -13.30 -16.80 19.68
C PRO A 158 -14.01 -18.09 20.10
N ARG A 159 -15.07 -17.97 20.91
CA ARG A 159 -15.99 -19.07 21.17
C ARG A 159 -16.42 -19.64 19.81
N ARG A 160 -16.12 -20.92 19.58
CA ARG A 160 -16.48 -21.68 18.37
C ARG A 160 -18.00 -21.67 18.21
N ASN A 161 -18.53 -20.69 17.48
CA ASN A 161 -19.74 -20.92 16.69
C ASN A 161 -19.35 -21.90 15.57
N PRO A 162 -20.26 -22.78 15.13
CA PRO A 162 -19.98 -23.69 14.03
C PRO A 162 -19.81 -22.86 12.75
N VAL A 163 -18.58 -22.46 12.46
CA VAL A 163 -18.20 -21.92 11.18
C VAL A 163 -18.37 -23.08 10.19
N ILE A 164 -19.11 -22.83 9.11
CA ILE A 164 -19.08 -23.69 7.93
C ILE A 164 -17.60 -23.73 7.50
N SER A 165 -16.93 -24.83 7.82
CA SER A 165 -15.53 -25.04 7.48
C SER A 165 -15.48 -25.40 6.01
N TYR A 166 -15.34 -24.40 5.15
CA TYR A 166 -14.83 -24.67 3.80
C TYR A 166 -13.38 -25.18 3.98
N PRO A 167 -13.01 -26.31 3.37
CA PRO A 167 -11.60 -26.67 3.32
C PRO A 167 -10.88 -25.50 2.64
N ALA A 168 -9.95 -24.88 3.36
CA ALA A 168 -9.16 -23.79 2.80
C ALA A 168 -8.47 -24.35 1.54
N ALA A 169 -8.84 -23.83 0.37
CA ALA A 169 -8.13 -24.16 -0.85
C ALA A 169 -6.65 -23.83 -0.61
N PRO A 170 -5.70 -24.69 -1.04
CA PRO A 170 -4.29 -24.38 -0.90
C PRO A 170 -4.04 -23.00 -1.51
N ARG A 171 -3.62 -22.05 -0.66
CA ARG A 171 -3.36 -20.64 -1.02
C ARG A 171 -2.29 -20.48 -2.10
N VAL A 172 -1.56 -21.57 -2.37
CA VAL A 172 -0.61 -21.74 -3.45
C VAL A 172 -0.95 -23.09 -4.08
N GLY A 173 -1.55 -23.07 -5.27
CA GLY A 173 -1.92 -24.26 -6.03
C GLY A 173 -1.69 -23.98 -7.50
N SER A 174 -0.99 -24.88 -8.19
CA SER A 174 -0.57 -24.71 -9.58
C SER A 174 -1.74 -24.57 -10.55
N ASP A 175 -2.87 -25.21 -10.27
CA ASP A 175 -3.87 -25.47 -11.31
C ASP A 175 -5.15 -24.64 -11.17
N LEU A 176 -5.72 -24.27 -12.31
CA LEU A 176 -7.05 -23.67 -12.37
C LEU A 176 -8.07 -24.73 -11.95
N PRO A 177 -9.23 -24.34 -11.39
CA PRO A 177 -10.38 -25.25 -11.35
C PRO A 177 -10.60 -25.85 -12.74
N HIS A 178 -11.14 -27.07 -12.81
CA HIS A 178 -11.52 -27.64 -14.10
C HIS A 178 -12.51 -26.69 -14.79
N HIS A 179 -12.58 -26.70 -16.12
CA HIS A 179 -13.46 -25.77 -16.85
C HIS A 179 -14.96 -25.96 -16.56
N GLU A 180 -15.33 -27.08 -15.93
CA GLU A 180 -16.68 -27.39 -15.46
C GLU A 180 -16.91 -26.99 -13.99
N ASP A 181 -15.84 -26.69 -13.25
CA ASP A 181 -15.89 -26.26 -11.85
C ASP A 181 -16.12 -24.75 -11.76
N LEU A 182 -16.85 -24.32 -10.74
CA LEU A 182 -16.94 -22.92 -10.37
C LEU A 182 -15.66 -22.47 -9.65
N PHE A 183 -15.30 -21.20 -9.83
CA PHE A 183 -14.34 -20.56 -8.94
C PHE A 183 -14.97 -20.34 -7.57
N ASP A 184 -14.33 -20.83 -6.52
CA ASP A 184 -14.63 -20.39 -5.16
C ASP A 184 -13.95 -19.04 -4.87
N LEU A 185 -14.37 -18.39 -3.77
CA LEU A 185 -13.86 -17.08 -3.38
C LEU A 185 -12.35 -17.10 -3.08
N ASP A 186 -11.84 -18.17 -2.50
CA ASP A 186 -10.43 -18.30 -2.13
C ASP A 186 -9.56 -18.42 -3.39
N VAL A 187 -10.00 -19.21 -4.37
CA VAL A 187 -9.34 -19.31 -5.68
C VAL A 187 -9.46 -17.99 -6.44
N PHE A 188 -10.63 -17.36 -6.48
CA PHE A 188 -10.81 -16.09 -7.21
C PHE A 188 -9.97 -14.96 -6.62
N GLY A 189 -9.94 -14.82 -5.30
CA GLY A 189 -9.25 -13.75 -4.57
C GLY A 189 -7.73 -13.91 -4.47
N HIS A 190 -7.15 -15.00 -4.97
CA HIS A 190 -5.72 -15.27 -4.92
C HIS A 190 -5.07 -15.45 -6.31
N ARG A 191 -5.73 -14.99 -7.37
CA ARG A 191 -5.19 -15.07 -8.74
C ARG A 191 -4.97 -13.71 -9.34
N TRP A 192 -3.87 -13.54 -10.06
CA TRP A 192 -3.67 -12.34 -10.83
C TRP A 192 -4.71 -12.23 -11.97
N PRO A 193 -5.30 -11.05 -12.22
CA PRO A 193 -5.07 -9.78 -11.54
C PRO A 193 -5.99 -9.54 -10.33
N THR A 194 -7.07 -10.29 -10.17
CA THR A 194 -8.14 -10.00 -9.19
C THR A 194 -7.67 -10.03 -7.73
N GLY A 195 -6.73 -10.92 -7.40
CA GLY A 195 -6.16 -11.05 -6.07
C GLY A 195 -5.18 -9.94 -5.67
N ALA A 196 -5.00 -8.91 -6.51
CA ALA A 196 -4.07 -7.83 -6.20
C ALA A 196 -4.60 -7.00 -5.03
N GLU A 197 -3.82 -6.92 -3.97
CA GLU A 197 -4.15 -6.15 -2.77
C GLU A 197 -4.12 -4.64 -3.06
N LYS A 198 -3.17 -4.23 -3.90
CA LYS A 198 -2.98 -2.87 -4.39
C LYS A 198 -2.42 -2.94 -5.81
N VAL A 199 -2.76 -1.96 -6.63
CA VAL A 199 -2.18 -1.78 -7.97
C VAL A 199 -1.76 -0.32 -8.07
N GLU A 200 -0.59 -0.08 -8.64
CA GLU A 200 0.00 1.24 -8.86
C GLU A 200 0.73 1.29 -10.22
N LEU A 201 1.11 2.50 -10.66
CA LEU A 201 1.94 2.73 -11.85
C LEU A 201 3.17 3.53 -11.44
N TRP A 202 4.35 2.96 -11.63
CA TRP A 202 5.62 3.57 -11.27
C TRP A 202 6.47 3.80 -12.52
N ASP A 203 6.68 5.05 -12.92
CA ASP A 203 7.51 5.38 -14.09
C ASP A 203 7.12 4.57 -15.35
N GLY A 204 5.82 4.41 -15.57
CA GLY A 204 5.24 3.66 -16.69
C GLY A 204 5.22 2.14 -16.51
N CYS A 205 5.60 1.62 -15.34
CA CYS A 205 5.59 0.21 -15.01
C CYS A 205 4.42 -0.13 -14.07
N PRO A 206 3.43 -0.93 -14.50
CA PRO A 206 2.39 -1.45 -13.61
C PRO A 206 3.00 -2.31 -12.49
N VAL A 207 2.55 -2.08 -11.25
CA VAL A 207 2.98 -2.81 -10.05
C VAL A 207 1.76 -3.41 -9.36
N PHE A 208 1.79 -4.73 -9.14
CA PHE A 208 0.74 -5.49 -8.48
C PHE A 208 1.24 -6.03 -7.15
N TYR A 209 0.61 -5.62 -6.05
CA TYR A 209 0.95 -6.08 -4.71
C TYR A 209 0.15 -7.32 -4.34
N GLY A 210 0.80 -8.33 -3.76
CA GLY A 210 0.12 -9.55 -3.35
C GLY A 210 1.08 -10.71 -3.16
N ARG A 211 0.58 -11.92 -3.37
CA ARG A 211 1.35 -13.16 -3.38
C ARG A 211 1.24 -13.77 -4.77
N TRP A 212 2.35 -13.82 -5.49
CA TRP A 212 2.37 -14.20 -6.90
C TRP A 212 3.31 -15.36 -7.13
N ASP A 213 2.86 -16.35 -7.89
CA ASP A 213 3.66 -17.51 -8.27
C ASP A 213 4.04 -17.50 -9.77
N GLU A 214 4.74 -18.53 -10.22
CA GLU A 214 5.16 -18.64 -11.62
C GLU A 214 3.98 -18.73 -12.60
N ARG A 215 2.80 -19.17 -12.15
CA ARG A 215 1.62 -19.21 -13.01
C ARG A 215 1.09 -17.81 -13.23
N ASP A 216 1.00 -16.99 -12.19
CA ASP A 216 0.58 -15.59 -12.33
C ASP A 216 1.53 -14.83 -13.26
N VAL A 217 2.84 -15.07 -13.14
CA VAL A 217 3.85 -14.53 -14.05
C VAL A 217 3.57 -14.92 -15.50
N ARG A 218 3.35 -16.21 -15.79
CA ARG A 218 3.02 -16.67 -17.16
C ARG A 218 1.74 -16.05 -17.72
N ILE A 219 0.74 -15.79 -16.88
CA ILE A 219 -0.50 -15.12 -17.30
C ILE A 219 -0.21 -13.65 -17.62
N ALA A 220 0.55 -12.96 -16.77
CA ALA A 220 0.94 -11.57 -16.98
C ALA A 220 1.80 -11.41 -18.25
N GLU A 221 2.75 -12.31 -18.52
CA GLU A 221 3.55 -12.30 -19.76
C GLU A 221 2.69 -12.39 -21.02
N ARG A 222 1.61 -13.18 -20.99
CA ARG A 222 0.64 -13.23 -22.10
C ARG A 222 -0.19 -11.96 -22.21
N ALA A 223 -0.55 -11.35 -21.09
CA ALA A 223 -1.31 -10.11 -21.06
C ALA A 223 -0.48 -8.88 -21.50
N TYR A 224 0.84 -8.92 -21.31
CA TYR A 224 1.79 -7.86 -21.63
C TYR A 224 2.89 -8.36 -22.59
N PRO A 225 2.55 -8.65 -23.86
CA PRO A 225 3.51 -9.19 -24.82
C PRO A 225 4.70 -8.24 -25.02
N GLY A 226 5.91 -8.81 -24.96
CA GLY A 226 7.18 -8.07 -25.14
C GLY A 226 7.64 -7.28 -23.90
N ARG A 227 6.90 -7.31 -22.79
CA ARG A 227 7.33 -6.74 -21.50
C ARG A 227 8.06 -7.78 -20.65
N VAL A 228 8.86 -7.31 -19.70
CA VAL A 228 9.51 -8.18 -18.71
C VAL A 228 8.69 -8.19 -17.43
N VAL A 229 8.22 -9.36 -17.02
CA VAL A 229 7.49 -9.54 -15.76
C VAL A 229 8.48 -9.95 -14.68
N ARG A 230 8.48 -9.25 -13.54
CA ARG A 230 9.42 -9.49 -12.45
C ARG A 230 8.72 -9.56 -11.10
N LEU A 231 9.10 -10.56 -10.31
CA LEU A 231 8.81 -10.62 -8.88
C LEU A 231 9.98 -10.00 -8.10
N ASP A 232 9.70 -9.23 -7.04
CA ASP A 232 10.72 -8.75 -6.10
C ASP A 232 11.00 -9.75 -4.97
N GLN A 233 10.19 -10.80 -4.91
CA GLN A 233 10.18 -11.82 -3.88
C GLN A 233 10.22 -13.24 -4.49
N PRO A 234 10.53 -14.28 -3.68
CA PRO A 234 10.34 -15.66 -4.10
C PRO A 234 8.88 -15.97 -4.48
N PRO A 235 8.61 -16.79 -5.51
CA PRO A 235 7.26 -17.17 -5.89
C PRO A 235 6.40 -17.67 -4.72
N GLY A 236 5.17 -17.16 -4.61
CA GLY A 236 4.20 -17.48 -3.55
C GLY A 236 4.34 -16.65 -2.27
N GLU A 237 5.44 -15.92 -2.10
CA GLU A 237 5.62 -15.00 -0.96
C GLU A 237 5.01 -13.62 -1.21
N PRO A 238 4.70 -12.83 -0.15
CA PRO A 238 4.23 -11.46 -0.29
C PRO A 238 5.30 -10.58 -0.91
N GLY A 239 4.88 -9.76 -1.86
CA GLY A 239 5.73 -8.76 -2.50
C GLY A 239 5.01 -8.14 -3.69
N THR A 240 5.78 -7.78 -4.71
CA THR A 240 5.26 -7.13 -5.90
C THR A 240 5.60 -7.88 -7.19
N MET A 241 4.63 -7.93 -8.10
CA MET A 241 4.87 -8.25 -9.50
C MET A 241 4.87 -6.96 -10.32
N THR A 242 5.99 -6.66 -10.99
CA THR A 242 6.18 -5.46 -11.79
C THR A 242 6.28 -5.81 -13.27
N ILE A 243 5.57 -5.05 -14.11
CA ILE A 243 5.60 -5.17 -15.57
C ILE A 243 6.52 -4.09 -16.14
N MET A 244 7.74 -4.47 -16.48
CA MET A 244 8.79 -3.57 -16.96
C MET A 244 8.82 -3.48 -18.49
N PRO A 245 9.33 -2.39 -19.08
CA PRO A 245 9.63 -2.33 -20.52
C PRO A 245 10.53 -3.48 -20.97
N ALA A 246 10.52 -3.76 -22.27
CA ALA A 246 11.50 -4.63 -22.90
C ALA A 246 12.93 -4.16 -22.53
N PRO A 247 13.90 -5.07 -22.37
CA PRO A 247 15.30 -4.68 -22.31
C PRO A 247 15.64 -3.89 -23.57
N ALA A 248 16.39 -2.80 -23.45
CA ALA A 248 16.89 -2.09 -24.62
C ALA A 248 17.75 -3.06 -25.46
N GLU A 249 17.46 -3.17 -26.76
CA GLU A 249 18.28 -3.95 -27.67
C GLU A 249 19.72 -3.41 -27.64
N GLY A 250 20.70 -4.22 -27.21
CA GLY A 250 22.12 -3.88 -27.27
C GLY A 250 22.82 -3.51 -25.95
N ALA A 251 22.20 -3.69 -24.78
CA ALA A 251 22.95 -3.72 -23.51
C ALA A 251 23.75 -5.03 -23.40
N ALA A 252 24.78 -5.17 -24.23
CA ALA A 252 25.79 -6.20 -24.09
C ALA A 252 26.45 -6.05 -22.72
N VAL A 253 26.49 -7.15 -21.97
CA VAL A 253 27.30 -7.29 -20.76
C VAL A 253 28.75 -7.03 -21.16
N THR A 254 29.30 -5.88 -20.76
CA THR A 254 30.75 -5.66 -20.62
C THR A 254 31.16 -5.90 -19.18
#